data_AF-A0A0G1J5T5-F1
#
_entry.id   AF-A0A0G1J5T5-F1
#
_cell.length_a   1.000
_cell.length_b   1.000
_cell.length_c   1.000
_cell.angle_alpha   90.00
_cell.angle_beta   90.00
_cell.angle_gamma   90.00
#
_symmetry.space_group_name_H-M   'P 1'
#
loop_
_entity.id
_entity.type
_entity.pdbx_description
1 polymer ?
#
loop_
_entity_poly.entity_id
_entity_poly.type
_entity_poly.pdbx_seq_one_letter_code
_entity_poly.pdbx_strand_id
1 'polypeptide(L)' 'MDEPLAVEFEAELRQIKSMVDHSFNVTINVPEYCLEQVQHMMGHLGDLVSIVAVFEEKQ' A
#
# COMPACT_ATOMS: atom_id res chain seq x y z
N MET A 1 -8.36 -4.48 23.28
CA MET A 1 -7.62 -3.56 22.39
C MET A 1 -8.22 -3.80 21.03
N ASP A 2 -8.88 -2.80 20.47
CA ASP A 2 -9.51 -2.96 19.16
C ASP A 2 -8.41 -3.13 18.11
N GLU A 3 -8.49 -4.21 17.34
CA GLU A 3 -7.62 -4.43 16.19
C GLU A 3 -7.90 -3.32 15.16
N PRO A 4 -6.88 -2.65 14.63
CA PRO A 4 -7.09 -1.60 13.64
C PRO A 4 -7.76 -2.18 12.40
N LEU A 5 -8.92 -1.62 12.05
CA LEU A 5 -9.78 -2.11 10.97
C LEU A 5 -9.20 -1.84 9.57
N ALA A 6 -8.33 -0.82 9.45
CA ALA A 6 -7.70 -0.42 8.20
C ALA A 6 -6.41 0.36 8.45
N VAL A 7 -5.51 0.34 7.47
CA VAL A 7 -4.31 1.18 7.41
C VAL A 7 -4.45 2.12 6.21
N GLU A 8 -4.35 3.42 6.46
CA GLU A 8 -4.34 4.46 5.42
C GLU A 8 -3.01 5.22 5.49
N PHE A 9 -2.34 5.34 4.34
CA PHE A 9 -1.13 6.14 4.19
C PHE A 9 -1.10 6.78 2.81
N GLU A 10 -0.43 7.92 2.72
CA GLU A 10 -0.09 8.55 1.45
C GLU A 10 1.19 7.91 0.91
N ALA A 11 1.24 7.65 -0.38
CA ALA A 11 2.44 7.11 -1.01
C ALA A 11 2.53 7.52 -2.48
N GLU A 12 3.76 7.64 -2.97
CA GLU A 12 4.02 7.82 -4.39
C GLU A 12 4.04 6.45 -5.07
N LEU A 13 3.25 6.29 -6.12
CA LEU A 13 3.33 5.11 -6.99
C LEU A 13 4.63 5.15 -7.81
N ARG A 14 5.61 4.33 -7.43
CA ARG A 14 6.93 4.31 -8.05
C ARG A 14 7.01 3.42 -9.27
N GLN A 15 6.39 2.24 -9.22
CA GLN A 15 6.49 1.26 -10.30
C GLN A 15 5.29 0.32 -10.31
N ILE A 16 4.82 -0.01 -11.51
CA ILE A 16 3.94 -1.15 -11.77
C ILE A 16 4.66 -2.06 -12.75
N LYS A 17 4.78 -3.35 -12.41
CA LYS A 17 5.45 -4.35 -13.24
C LYS A 17 4.53 -5.55 -13.45
N SER A 18 4.27 -5.90 -14.70
CA SER A 18 3.59 -7.15 -15.04
C SER A 18 4.54 -8.35 -14.95
N MET A 19 3.99 -9.48 -14.57
CA MET A 19 4.67 -10.76 -14.48
C MET A 19 4.11 -11.73 -15.53
N VAL A 20 4.84 -12.81 -15.78
CA VAL A 20 4.47 -13.81 -16.80
C VAL A 20 3.20 -14.59 -16.46
N ASP A 21 2.84 -14.65 -15.18
CA ASP A 21 1.64 -15.30 -14.65
C ASP A 21 0.42 -14.37 -14.61
N HIS A 22 0.49 -13.23 -15.32
CA HIS A 22 -0.53 -12.19 -15.33
C HIS A 22 -0.74 -11.47 -13.99
N SER A 23 0.12 -11.70 -13.00
CA SER A 23 0.16 -10.87 -11.79
C SER A 23 0.87 -9.54 -12.03
N PHE A 24 0.65 -8.59 -11.12
CA PHE A 24 1.29 -7.28 -11.13
C PHE A 24 1.95 -7.02 -9.78
N ASN A 25 3.20 -6.58 -9.83
CA ASN A 25 3.90 -6.05 -8.66
C ASN A 25 3.78 -4.53 -8.66
N VAL A 26 3.36 -3.99 -7.53
CA VAL A 26 3.24 -2.54 -7.29
C VAL A 26 4.29 -2.14 -6.27
N THR A 27 5.13 -1.17 -6.61
CA THR A 27 6.10 -0.56 -5.70
C THR A 27 5.66 0.87 -5.41
N ILE A 28 5.55 1.20 -4.13
CA ILE A 28 5.22 2.54 -3.64
C ILE A 28 6.35 3.09 -2.78
N ASN A 29 6.57 4.40 -2.81
CA ASN A 29 7.42 5.09 -1.84
C ASN A 29 6.53 5.70 -0.77
N VAL A 30 6.68 5.22 0.47
CA VAL A 30 5.95 5.74 1.62
C VAL A 30 6.85 6.79 2.31
N PRO A 31 6.34 8.00 2.62
CA PRO A 31 7.11 9.02 3.32
C PRO A 31 7.34 8.64 4.79
N GLU A 32 8.38 9.23 5.40
CA GLU A 32 8.84 8.87 6.76
C GLU A 32 7.76 9.07 7.84
N TYR A 33 6.87 10.05 7.66
CA TYR A 33 5.76 10.28 8.59
C TYR A 33 4.70 9.17 8.61
N CYS A 34 4.74 8.23 7.66
CA CYS A 34 3.86 7.06 7.60
C CYS A 34 4.53 5.78 8.10
N LEU A 35 5.64 5.88 8.86
CA LEU A 35 6.41 4.73 9.32
C LEU A 35 5.59 3.74 10.15
N GLU A 36 4.72 4.21 11.05
CA GLU A 36 3.89 3.35 11.90
C GLU A 36 2.90 2.53 11.07
N GLN A 37 2.32 3.12 10.03
CA GLN A 37 1.42 2.45 9.10
C GLN A 37 2.15 1.35 8.31
N VAL A 38 3.38 1.62 7.86
CA VAL A 38 4.21 0.60 7.18
C VAL A 38 4.53 -0.55 8.12
N GLN A 39 4.91 -0.25 9.36
CA GLN A 39 5.19 -1.28 10.37
C GLN A 39 3.96 -2.15 10.65
N HIS A 40 2.78 -1.54 10.69
CA HIS A 40 1.53 -2.28 10.82
C HIS A 40 1.29 -3.20 9.61
N MET A 41 1.44 -2.67 8.39
CA MET A 41 1.27 -3.42 7.15
C MET A 41 2.30 -4.58 7.01
N MET A 42 3.51 -4.42 7.54
CA MET A 42 4.51 -5.49 7.57
C MET A 42 4.03 -6.73 8.34
N GLY A 43 3.13 -6.56 9.33
CA GLY A 43 2.50 -7.66 10.05
C GLY A 43 1.59 -8.54 9.19
N HIS A 44 1.14 -8.03 8.03
CA HIS A 44 0.25 -8.70 7.08
C HIS A 44 0.99 -9.27 5.85
N LEU A 45 2.30 -9.48 5.96
CA LEU A 45 3.10 -10.04 4.86
C LEU A 45 2.61 -11.45 4.51
N GLY A 46 2.10 -11.62 3.28
CA GLY A 46 1.57 -12.88 2.77
C GLY A 46 0.06 -13.01 2.87
N ASP A 47 -0.61 -12.08 3.56
CA ASP A 47 -2.06 -12.00 3.59
C ASP A 47 -2.61 -11.39 2.29
N LEU A 48 -3.83 -11.79 1.92
CA LEU A 48 -4.60 -11.09 0.88
C LEU A 48 -5.24 -9.85 1.49
N VAL A 49 -4.81 -8.67 1.02
CA VAL A 49 -5.34 -7.38 1.46
C VAL A 49 -6.20 -6.72 0.38
N SER A 50 -7.20 -5.95 0.80
CA SER A 50 -7.94 -5.05 -0.09
C SER A 50 -7.25 -3.69 -0.14
N ILE A 51 -6.91 -3.20 -1.33
CA ILE A 51 -6.23 -1.92 -1.53
C ILE A 51 -7.17 -0.99 -2.30
N VAL A 52 -7.31 0.24 -1.80
CA VAL A 52 -8.02 1.33 -2.48
C VAL A 52 -7.00 2.40 -2.84
N ALA A 53 -6.92 2.76 -4.11
CA ALA A 53 -6.12 3.89 -4.58
C ALA A 53 -7.04 5.08 -4.87
N VAL A 54 -6.77 6.22 -4.24
CA VAL A 54 -7.49 7.48 -4.46
C VAL A 54 -6.57 8.43 -5.22
N PHE A 55 -7.05 8.94 -6.35
CA PHE A 55 -6.32 9.90 -7.18
C PHE A 55 -7.06 11.23 -7.11
N GLU A 56 -6.38 12.28 -6.66
CA GLU A 56 -6.92 13.63 -6.78
C GLU A 56 -6.81 14.08 -8.24
N GLU A 57 -7.92 14.52 -8.83
CA GLU A 57 -7.88 15.24 -10.09
C GLU A 57 -7.14 16.57 -9.84
N LYS A 58 -5.98 16.76 -10.47
CA LYS A 58 -5.36 18.08 -10.54
C LYS A 58 -6.33 19.00 -11.29
N GLN A 59 -6.94 19.95 -10.58
CA GLN A 59 -7.66 21.09 -11.19
C GLN A 59 -6.71 21.95 -12.03
#